data_AF-A0A7J3W9R0-F1
#
_entry.id   AF-A0A7J3W9R0-F1
#
_cell.length_a   1.000
_cell.length_b   1.000
_cell.length_c   1.000
_cell.angle_alpha   90.00
_cell.angle_beta   90.00
_cell.angle_gamma   90.00
#
_symmetry.space_group_name_H-M   'P 1'
#
loop_
_entity.id
_entity.type
_entity.pdbx_description
1 polymer ?
#
loop_
_entity_poly.entity_id
_entity_poly.type
_entity_poly.pdbx_seq_one_letter_code
_entity_poly.pdbx_strand_id
1 'polypeptide(L)'
;MYSGLSFSTVKEIKGPLIFVEAKGVGFGELVEVTTHTGEERLGQVIEVAENIAVIQVFEGTSGLDVEKTRVRFTGEPIKLRVSMDLLGRIFDGRGRVIDGGPEPIHVDE
;
A
#
# COMPACT_ATOMS: atom_id res chain seq x y z
N MET A 1 -0.94 -19.04 4.94
CA MET A 1 -1.41 -18.11 3.89
C MET A 1 -2.73 -17.53 4.34
N TYR A 2 -2.75 -16.32 4.88
CA TYR A 2 -4.00 -15.60 5.10
C TYR A 2 -4.33 -14.85 3.82
N SER A 3 -4.96 -15.56 2.88
CA SER A 3 -5.68 -14.91 1.77
C SER A 3 -6.92 -14.29 2.38
N GLY A 4 -6.97 -12.98 2.45
CA GLY A 4 -8.11 -12.28 3.00
C GLY A 4 -7.91 -10.78 2.93
N LEU A 5 -8.49 -10.19 1.88
CA LEU A 5 -8.72 -8.75 1.72
C LEU A 5 -9.44 -8.23 2.98
N SER A 6 -8.68 -7.89 4.02
CA SER A 6 -9.22 -7.37 5.26
C SER A 6 -9.33 -5.86 5.12
N PHE A 7 -10.55 -5.35 5.32
CA PHE A 7 -10.81 -3.93 5.33
C PHE A 7 -10.95 -3.48 6.78
N SER A 8 -10.09 -2.58 7.21
CA SER A 8 -10.17 -1.93 8.51
C SER A 8 -10.55 -0.47 8.36
N THR A 9 -11.34 0.05 9.30
CA THR A 9 -11.53 1.48 9.47
C THR A 9 -10.36 2.08 10.25
N VAL A 10 -9.99 3.30 9.89
CA VAL A 10 -8.93 4.04 10.57
C VAL A 10 -9.43 4.43 11.96
N LYS A 11 -8.53 4.42 12.95
CA LYS A 11 -8.81 4.85 14.34
C LYS A 11 -8.20 6.21 14.62
N GLU A 12 -7.01 6.45 14.10
CA GLU A 12 -6.27 7.69 14.32
C GLU A 12 -5.37 8.00 13.12
N ILE A 13 -5.13 9.30 12.90
CA ILE A 13 -4.19 9.81 11.89
C ILE A 13 -3.25 10.78 12.60
N LYS A 14 -1.92 10.57 12.49
CA LYS A 14 -0.89 11.44 13.05
C LYS A 14 0.25 11.63 12.06
N GLY A 15 0.40 12.86 11.55
CA GLY A 15 1.41 13.15 10.54
C GLY A 15 1.25 12.20 9.34
N PRO A 16 2.30 11.47 8.91
CA PRO A 16 2.20 10.53 7.80
C PRO A 16 1.65 9.14 8.18
N LEU A 17 1.26 8.94 9.45
CA LEU A 17 0.88 7.63 9.99
C LEU A 17 -0.64 7.52 10.17
N ILE A 18 -1.16 6.34 9.90
CA ILE A 18 -2.53 5.94 10.25
C ILE A 18 -2.49 4.70 11.14
N PHE A 19 -3.43 4.65 12.08
CA PHE A 19 -3.56 3.57 13.06
C PHE A 19 -4.86 2.83 12.76
N VAL A 20 -4.78 1.51 12.62
CA VAL A 20 -5.94 0.66 12.34
C VAL A 20 -5.98 -0.54 13.28
N GLU A 21 -7.19 -1.02 13.56
CA GLU A 21 -7.36 -2.33 14.19
C GLU A 21 -7.22 -3.42 13.12
N ALA A 22 -6.25 -4.31 13.29
CA ALA A 22 -5.98 -5.39 12.34
C ALA A 22 -5.41 -6.62 13.07
N LYS A 23 -5.70 -7.81 12.53
CA LYS A 23 -5.18 -9.10 13.01
C LYS A 23 -4.57 -9.86 11.84
N GLY A 24 -3.47 -10.55 12.10
CA GLY A 24 -2.82 -11.41 11.10
C GLY A 24 -2.09 -10.64 9.99
N VAL A 25 -1.70 -9.39 10.25
CA VAL A 25 -0.93 -8.54 9.32
C VAL A 25 0.55 -8.58 9.67
N GLY A 26 1.40 -8.47 8.66
CA GLY A 26 2.85 -8.55 8.80
C GLY A 26 3.54 -7.18 8.79
N PHE A 27 4.66 -7.07 9.50
CA PHE A 27 5.57 -5.93 9.33
C PHE A 27 6.10 -5.89 7.89
N GLY A 28 6.17 -4.69 7.31
CA GLY A 28 6.64 -4.45 5.95
C GLY A 28 5.62 -4.76 4.85
N GLU A 29 4.43 -5.24 5.21
CA GLU A 29 3.34 -5.54 4.30
C GLU A 29 2.85 -4.28 3.57
N LEU A 30 2.58 -4.41 2.27
CA LEU A 30 2.00 -3.35 1.46
C LEU A 30 0.53 -3.17 1.81
N VAL A 31 0.11 -1.91 1.82
CA VAL A 31 -1.24 -1.52 2.17
C VAL A 31 -1.77 -0.57 1.11
N GLU A 32 -3.02 -0.79 0.70
CA GLU A 32 -3.77 0.16 -0.12
C GLU A 32 -4.73 0.96 0.76
N VAL A 33 -4.70 2.28 0.62
CA VAL A 33 -5.51 3.22 1.39
C VAL A 33 -6.42 3.95 0.41
N THR A 34 -7.72 3.67 0.47
CA THR A 34 -8.73 4.34 -0.36
C THR A 34 -9.36 5.47 0.43
N THR A 35 -9.27 6.69 -0.10
CA THR A 35 -9.89 7.86 0.51
C THR A 35 -11.40 7.88 0.26
N HIS A 36 -12.10 8.82 0.92
CA HIS A 36 -13.53 9.02 0.72
C HIS A 36 -13.91 9.47 -0.71
N THR A 37 -12.96 10.02 -1.48
CA THR A 37 -13.16 10.42 -2.88
C THR A 37 -12.90 9.26 -3.85
N GLY A 38 -12.42 8.12 -3.36
CA GLY A 38 -11.98 6.99 -4.18
C GLY A 38 -10.54 7.09 -4.67
N GLU A 39 -9.78 8.12 -4.26
CA GLU A 39 -8.35 8.18 -4.52
C GLU A 39 -7.63 7.03 -3.79
N GLU A 40 -6.75 6.32 -4.51
CA GLU A 40 -5.94 5.25 -3.96
C GLU A 40 -4.53 5.76 -3.62
N ARG A 41 -4.08 5.40 -2.42
CA ARG A 41 -2.75 5.67 -1.90
C ARG A 41 -2.10 4.38 -1.44
N LEU A 42 -0.78 4.37 -1.43
CA LEU A 42 -0.01 3.24 -0.95
C LEU A 42 0.54 3.54 0.44
N GLY A 43 0.68 2.49 1.22
CA GLY A 43 1.34 2.54 2.50
C GLY A 43 2.04 1.24 2.84
N GLN A 44 2.72 1.26 3.97
CA GLN A 44 3.43 0.11 4.50
C GLN A 44 3.20 -0.02 5.98
N VAL A 45 3.02 -1.26 6.45
CA VAL A 45 2.98 -1.58 7.87
C VAL A 45 4.39 -1.39 8.47
N ILE A 46 4.52 -0.45 9.40
CA ILE A 46 5.79 -0.14 10.08
C ILE A 46 5.82 -0.61 11.54
N GLU A 47 4.66 -0.98 12.10
CA GLU A 47 4.57 -1.53 13.45
C GLU A 47 3.33 -2.41 13.55
N VAL A 48 3.44 -3.50 14.30
CA VAL A 48 2.33 -4.39 14.65
C VAL A 48 2.39 -4.65 16.15
N ALA A 49 1.33 -4.28 16.87
CA ALA A 49 1.21 -4.45 18.31
C ALA A 49 -0.17 -5.03 18.65
N GLU A 50 -0.21 -6.25 19.19
CA GLU A 50 -1.42 -7.04 19.50
C GLU A 50 -2.52 -7.02 18.42
N ASN A 51 -3.34 -5.97 18.37
CA ASN A 51 -4.45 -5.78 17.45
C ASN A 51 -4.40 -4.44 16.69
N ILE A 52 -3.30 -3.70 16.79
CA ILE A 52 -3.07 -2.42 16.11
C ILE A 52 -1.96 -2.58 15.09
N ALA A 53 -2.20 -2.07 13.89
CA ALA A 53 -1.18 -1.88 12.87
C ALA A 53 -0.97 -0.39 12.64
N VAL A 54 0.28 0.02 12.59
CA VAL A 54 0.69 1.39 12.23
C VAL A 54 1.15 1.37 10.79
N ILE A 55 0.55 2.21 9.97
CA ILE A 55 0.77 2.25 8.53
C ILE A 55 1.30 3.63 8.17
N GLN A 56 2.43 3.68 7.48
CA GLN A 56 2.93 4.91 6.89
C GLN A 56 2.36 5.07 5.48
N VAL A 57 1.70 6.20 5.20
CA VAL A 57 1.12 6.51 3.88
C VAL A 57 2.13 7.30 3.07
N PHE A 58 2.50 6.80 1.88
CA PHE A 58 3.57 7.38 1.07
C PHE A 58 3.18 8.73 0.45
N GLU A 59 1.93 8.84 -0.03
CA GLU A 59 1.36 10.06 -0.58
C GLU A 59 0.92 11.07 0.48
N GLY A 60 1.10 10.73 1.76
CA GLY A 60 0.63 11.51 2.90
C GLY A 60 -0.84 11.29 3.22
N THR A 61 -1.28 11.96 4.28
CA THR A 61 -2.56 11.71 4.95
C THR A 61 -3.58 12.83 4.74
N SER A 62 -3.26 13.84 3.94
CA SER A 62 -4.16 14.95 3.61
C SER A 62 -5.45 14.46 2.98
N GLY A 63 -6.60 14.82 3.56
CA GLY A 63 -7.92 14.40 3.06
C GLY A 63 -8.35 12.99 3.46
N LEU A 64 -7.55 12.27 4.26
CA LEU A 64 -7.99 11.05 4.91
C LEU A 64 -8.96 11.39 6.05
N ASP A 65 -9.99 10.56 6.17
CA ASP A 65 -11.02 10.66 7.19
C ASP A 65 -11.11 9.33 7.96
N VAL A 66 -11.27 9.40 9.27
CA VAL A 66 -11.24 8.23 10.16
C VAL A 66 -12.35 7.23 9.81
N GLU A 67 -13.55 7.72 9.49
CA GLU A 67 -14.73 6.89 9.25
C GLU A 67 -14.83 6.39 7.80
N LYS A 68 -14.38 7.21 6.85
CA LYS A 68 -14.59 6.98 5.41
C LYS A 68 -13.37 6.40 4.69
N THR A 69 -12.19 6.45 5.31
CA THR A 69 -10.98 5.84 4.73
C THR A 69 -11.03 4.32 4.89
N ARG A 70 -10.76 3.61 3.81
CA ARG A 70 -10.66 2.15 3.80
C ARG A 70 -9.22 1.73 3.63
N VAL A 71 -8.81 0.75 4.42
CA VAL A 71 -7.45 0.22 4.39
C VAL A 71 -7.51 -1.24 4.01
N ARG A 72 -6.75 -1.65 3.01
CA ARG A 72 -6.68 -3.01 2.49
C ARG A 72 -5.26 -3.55 2.58
N PHE A 73 -5.12 -4.67 3.26
CA PHE A 73 -3.88 -5.40 3.42
C PHE A 73 -3.65 -6.35 2.23
N THR A 74 -2.45 -6.36 1.64
CA THR A 74 -2.16 -7.17 0.44
C THR A 74 -1.70 -8.59 0.79
N GLY A 75 -1.28 -8.84 2.03
CA GLY A 75 -0.66 -10.08 2.48
C GLY A 75 0.80 -10.23 2.08
N GLU A 76 1.38 -9.27 1.36
CA GLU A 76 2.72 -9.35 0.81
C GLU A 76 3.48 -8.03 0.96
N PRO A 77 4.81 -8.05 1.14
CA PRO A 77 5.61 -6.84 1.10
C PRO A 77 5.59 -6.23 -0.31
N ILE A 78 6.07 -4.98 -0.42
CA ILE A 78 6.29 -4.35 -1.73
C ILE A 78 7.20 -5.24 -2.58
N LYS A 79 6.75 -5.56 -3.78
CA LYS A 79 7.51 -6.30 -4.78
C LYS A 79 7.67 -5.43 -6.02
N LEU A 80 8.88 -5.41 -6.58
CA LEU A 80 9.13 -4.85 -7.90
C LEU A 80 9.23 -6.01 -8.88
N ARG A 81 8.42 -5.96 -9.94
CA ARG A 81 8.53 -6.89 -11.06
C ARG A 81 9.75 -6.51 -11.88
N VAL A 82 10.65 -7.47 -12.09
CA VAL A 82 11.91 -7.24 -12.79
C VAL A 82 11.97 -8.04 -14.09
N SER A 83 12.51 -7.43 -15.14
CA SER A 83 12.80 -8.09 -16.41
C SER A 83 13.91 -7.35 -17.17
N MET A 84 14.46 -7.99 -18.21
CA MET A 84 15.42 -7.33 -19.10
C MET A 84 14.80 -6.16 -19.86
N ASP A 85 13.47 -6.15 -20.03
CA ASP A 85 12.72 -5.09 -20.68
C ASP A 85 12.66 -3.79 -19.86
N LEU A 86 13.15 -3.80 -18.61
CA LEU A 86 13.29 -2.59 -17.80
C LEU A 86 14.42 -1.66 -18.30
N LEU A 87 15.39 -2.18 -19.04
CA LEU A 87 16.55 -1.39 -19.46
C LEU A 87 16.13 -0.26 -20.42
N GLY A 88 16.43 0.98 -20.03
CA GLY A 88 16.10 2.17 -20.82
C GLY A 88 14.66 2.68 -20.63
N ARG A 89 13.88 2.05 -19.75
CA ARG A 89 12.53 2.52 -19.38
C ARG A 89 12.59 3.61 -18.32
N ILE A 90 11.54 4.44 -18.25
CA ILE A 90 11.37 5.47 -17.21
C ILE A 90 10.15 5.12 -16.37
N PHE A 91 10.33 5.05 -15.05
CA PHE A 91 9.28 4.77 -14.07
C PHE A 91 9.12 5.93 -13.09
N ASP A 92 7.92 6.05 -12.50
CA ASP A 92 7.71 6.90 -11.33
C ASP A 92 8.16 6.20 -10.03
N GLY A 93 8.07 6.92 -8.91
CA GLY A 93 8.45 6.38 -7.58
C GLY A 93 7.58 5.21 -7.08
N ARG A 94 6.50 4.85 -7.80
CA ARG A 94 5.67 3.67 -7.53
C ARG A 94 5.99 2.48 -8.44
N GLY A 95 6.95 2.63 -9.37
CA GLY A 95 7.28 1.61 -10.36
C GLY A 95 6.30 1.56 -11.54
N ARG A 96 5.47 2.60 -11.75
CA ARG A 96 4.61 2.69 -12.94
C ARG A 96 5.39 3.30 -14.09
N VAL A 97 5.20 2.76 -15.28
CA VAL A 97 5.82 3.28 -16.50
C VAL A 97 5.36 4.72 -16.78
N ILE A 98 6.29 5.62 -17.07
CA ILE A 98 6.01 7.02 -17.46
C ILE A 98 6.67 7.47 -18.77
N ASP A 99 7.31 6.54 -19.50
CA ASP A 99 7.90 6.81 -20.82
C ASP A 99 6.91 6.70 -22.00
N GLY A 100 5.64 6.37 -21.73
CA GLY A 100 4.60 6.19 -22.75
C GLY A 100 4.67 4.85 -23.49
N GLY A 101 5.62 3.96 -23.14
CA GLY A 101 5.68 2.59 -23.64
C GLY A 101 4.70 1.65 -22.92
N PRO A 102 4.53 0.41 -23.42
CA PRO A 102 3.69 -0.60 -22.76
C PRO A 102 4.30 -1.08 -21.43
N GLU A 103 3.49 -1.67 -20.55
CA GLU A 103 4.00 -2.32 -19.35
C GLU A 103 5.02 -3.43 -19.71
N PRO A 104 6.20 -3.47 -19.06
CA PRO A 104 7.18 -4.53 -19.26
C PRO A 104 6.57 -5.90 -19.00
N ILE A 105 6.87 -6.85 -19.88
CA ILE A 105 6.50 -8.25 -19.65
C ILE A 105 7.41 -8.77 -18.55
N HIS A 106 6.81 -9.38 -17.53
CA HIS A 106 7.51 -10.11 -16.49
C HIS A 106 7.04 -11.56 -16.57
N VAL A 107 7.96 -12.48 -16.31
CA VAL A 107 7.65 -13.90 -16.18
C VAL A 107 7.60 -14.17 -14.68
N ASP A 108 6.44 -14.57 -14.18
CA ASP A 108 6.36 -15.10 -12.81
C ASP A 108 7.05 -16.49 -12.82
N GLU A 109 8.13 -16.64 -12.06
CA GLU A 109 8.73 -17.96 -11.74
C GLU A 109 7.97 -18.65 -10.60
#